data_AF-A0A970RR01-F1
#
_entry.id   AF-A0A970RR01-F1
#
_cell.length_a   1.000
_cell.length_b   1.000
_cell.length_c   1.000
_cell.angle_alpha   90.00
_cell.angle_beta   90.00
_cell.angle_gamma   90.00
#
_symmetry.space_group_name_H-M   'P 1'
#
loop_
_entity.id
_entity.type
_entity.pdbx_description
1 polymer ?
#
loop_
_entity_poly.entity_id
_entity_poly.type
_entity_poly.pdbx_seq_one_letter_code
_entity_poly.pdbx_strand_id
1 'polypeptide(L)'
;GRVTINGVERNIGSGEWTNSPSGVMIIRDVPELVRESMENASGVTYEYSRNGSVKQRWETNTLTENSISSYVFTATTGAGRTYVRNFEVRIDTQPPIIISGYIEQNTERIETYYIDQVIRYEEDNLKYAKYNDYPLTNGQVIAPNTVDPTNGGYVHIIIEDLAGNKAELKFYMTVFPLNVNTVTLSEEHRNMVLNYEAAFLKARSGLQSSRQEYFEAYIARLWDRIATLEKMRDDYRAFLVTVNSRQSFNLQDDYPEMYKYINYFITDDYTIRYPQWLQDEIRSGVYDTYYLKLESEYAKLRTLMATVEAVQEDVAKLPATNIVQRSHYQSILRVYNAYESLSTDQKSVFKDTLYTKLLELKRKCEVLLLQDESTGISIDGKDLAAGVAIEVMSYAKTTELFNNAQLVLLETVGSDEAIVSIHKLSLSGYGSQQNTGTVTITLPIPDEYYDYIYFSVYRLSSDGTLTPIRDTTISGDGRSVYFTDNKLDTYVLATRGNIRVREPSEKIYGKIGNIEVDGTLLSYITYVSVSLFAVLLVIMIIMGIKHKGFFRKYNKAYRNSLKARGLQSIPKGNAPAPTYPNDPTTVIDYSSKIYDKNK
;
A
#
# COMPACT_ATOMS: atom_id res chain seq x y z
N GLY A 1 -8.79 -32.04 -50.69
CA GLY A 1 -7.73 -31.46 -51.55
C GLY A 1 -6.37 -31.73 -50.95
N ARG A 2 -5.31 -31.24 -51.58
CA ARG A 2 -3.95 -31.15 -51.03
C ARG A 2 -3.46 -29.70 -51.08
N VAL A 3 -2.62 -29.34 -50.12
CA VAL A 3 -1.92 -28.06 -50.07
C VAL A 3 -0.44 -28.30 -49.83
N THR A 4 0.39 -27.42 -50.37
CA THR A 4 1.84 -27.44 -50.14
C THR A 4 2.21 -26.20 -49.36
N ILE A 5 2.58 -26.37 -48.09
CA ILE A 5 2.97 -25.26 -47.22
C ILE A 5 4.42 -25.51 -46.80
N ASN A 6 5.31 -24.56 -47.10
CA ASN A 6 6.74 -24.65 -46.80
C ASN A 6 7.42 -25.94 -47.33
N GLY A 7 6.99 -26.41 -48.52
CA GLY A 7 7.54 -27.62 -49.14
C GLY A 7 6.99 -28.94 -48.62
N VAL A 8 6.01 -28.93 -47.70
CA VAL A 8 5.35 -30.13 -47.16
C VAL A 8 3.94 -30.26 -47.75
N GLU A 9 3.63 -31.40 -48.36
CA GLU A 9 2.28 -31.73 -48.82
C GLU A 9 1.39 -32.21 -47.67
N ARG A 10 0.17 -31.67 -47.59
CA ARG A 10 -0.85 -32.08 -46.61
C ARG A 10 -2.22 -32.22 -47.27
N ASN A 11 -3.00 -33.22 -46.86
CA ASN A 11 -4.41 -33.32 -47.21
C ASN A 11 -5.23 -32.25 -46.45
N ILE A 12 -6.10 -31.56 -47.18
CA ILE A 12 -7.02 -30.53 -46.65
C ILE A 12 -8.48 -30.97 -46.83
N GLY A 13 -9.27 -30.82 -45.77
CA GLY A 13 -10.71 -31.09 -45.76
C GLY A 13 -11.50 -30.04 -46.54
N SER A 14 -12.75 -30.35 -46.89
CA SER A 14 -13.67 -29.37 -47.49
C SER A 14 -14.01 -28.28 -46.48
N GLY A 15 -13.90 -27.01 -46.87
CA GLY A 15 -14.18 -25.86 -45.99
C GLY A 15 -13.09 -25.58 -44.96
N GLU A 16 -11.99 -26.35 -44.96
CA GLU A 16 -10.81 -26.08 -44.16
C GLU A 16 -10.02 -24.92 -44.80
N TRP A 17 -9.61 -23.96 -43.97
CA TRP A 17 -8.90 -22.76 -44.40
C TRP A 17 -7.41 -23.03 -44.65
N THR A 18 -6.83 -22.37 -45.66
CA THR A 18 -5.39 -22.43 -45.96
C THR A 18 -4.83 -21.10 -46.46
N ASN A 19 -3.54 -20.86 -46.24
CA ASN A 19 -2.75 -19.76 -46.79
C ASN A 19 -1.65 -20.24 -47.77
N SER A 20 -1.78 -21.47 -48.30
CA SER A 20 -0.83 -22.08 -49.23
C SER A 20 -0.60 -21.19 -50.46
N PRO A 21 0.61 -20.63 -50.67
CA PRO A 21 0.88 -19.71 -51.79
C PRO A 21 0.75 -20.40 -53.16
N SER A 22 0.82 -21.73 -53.21
CA SER A 22 0.57 -22.55 -54.40
C SER A 22 -0.90 -22.96 -54.58
N GLY A 23 -1.81 -22.47 -53.72
CA GLY A 23 -3.24 -22.79 -53.77
C GLY A 23 -3.59 -24.17 -53.19
N VAL A 24 -4.85 -24.59 -53.39
CA VAL A 24 -5.37 -25.93 -53.08
C VAL A 24 -5.43 -26.75 -54.37
N MET A 25 -4.73 -27.88 -54.38
CA MET A 25 -4.84 -28.89 -55.42
C MET A 25 -5.98 -29.86 -55.08
N ILE A 26 -7.08 -29.80 -55.82
CA ILE A 26 -8.16 -30.78 -55.74
C ILE A 26 -7.79 -31.97 -56.61
N ILE A 27 -7.66 -33.13 -56.00
CA ILE A 27 -7.28 -34.37 -56.68
C ILE A 27 -8.52 -35.24 -56.85
N ARG A 28 -8.71 -35.75 -58.07
CA ARG A 28 -9.65 -36.82 -58.36
C ARG A 28 -9.04 -38.13 -57.88
N ASP A 29 -9.40 -38.55 -56.68
CA ASP A 29 -9.10 -39.90 -56.19
C ASP A 29 -10.30 -40.81 -56.42
N VAL A 30 -10.08 -42.04 -56.91
CA VAL A 30 -11.17 -43.00 -57.16
C VAL A 30 -11.47 -43.68 -55.82
N PRO A 31 -12.69 -43.51 -55.24
CA PRO A 31 -12.99 -44.13 -53.96
C PRO A 31 -12.79 -45.65 -54.06
N GLU A 32 -12.22 -46.26 -53.03
CA GLU A 32 -11.91 -47.70 -52.99
C GLU A 32 -13.17 -48.57 -53.21
N LEU A 33 -14.31 -48.11 -52.71
CA LEU A 33 -15.65 -48.68 -52.95
C LEU A 33 -16.13 -48.65 -54.41
N VAL A 34 -15.53 -47.80 -55.25
CA VAL A 34 -15.80 -47.73 -56.70
C VAL A 34 -14.86 -48.66 -57.47
N ARG A 35 -13.62 -48.88 -56.99
CA ARG A 35 -12.66 -49.84 -57.58
C ARG A 35 -13.18 -51.27 -57.57
N GLU A 36 -13.86 -51.71 -56.50
CA GLU A 36 -14.42 -53.07 -56.41
C GLU A 36 -15.58 -53.33 -57.39
N SER A 37 -16.23 -52.27 -57.90
CA SER A 37 -17.31 -52.37 -58.90
C SER A 37 -16.84 -52.21 -60.34
N MET A 38 -15.52 -52.00 -60.57
CA MET A 38 -14.95 -51.63 -61.86
C MET A 38 -13.88 -52.63 -62.31
N GLU A 39 -14.31 -53.73 -62.93
CA GLU A 39 -13.42 -54.54 -63.78
C GLU A 39 -13.13 -53.89 -65.15
N ASN A 40 -13.71 -52.72 -65.48
CA ASN A 40 -13.35 -51.96 -66.68
C ASN A 40 -13.55 -50.44 -66.46
N ALA A 41 -12.46 -49.71 -66.20
CA ALA A 41 -12.44 -48.26 -66.02
C ALA A 41 -12.59 -47.44 -67.32
N SER A 42 -13.34 -47.94 -68.30
CA SER A 42 -13.66 -47.22 -69.54
C SER A 42 -15.15 -46.88 -69.56
N GLY A 43 -15.52 -45.67 -69.11
CA GLY A 43 -16.91 -45.19 -69.20
C GLY A 43 -17.41 -44.30 -68.07
N VAL A 44 -16.56 -43.84 -67.14
CA VAL A 44 -16.97 -42.87 -66.12
C VAL A 44 -16.77 -41.45 -66.65
N THR A 45 -17.84 -40.66 -66.65
CA THR A 45 -17.77 -39.23 -66.94
C THR A 45 -17.71 -38.47 -65.63
N TYR A 46 -16.69 -37.62 -65.49
CA TYR A 46 -16.55 -36.71 -64.37
C TYR A 46 -16.88 -35.29 -64.83
N GLU A 47 -17.69 -34.60 -64.04
CA GLU A 47 -18.06 -33.22 -64.26
C GLU A 47 -17.89 -32.42 -62.96
N TYR A 48 -17.66 -31.13 -63.07
CA TYR A 48 -17.73 -30.21 -61.94
C TYR A 48 -18.49 -28.95 -62.31
N SER A 49 -19.17 -28.35 -61.33
CA SER A 49 -19.65 -26.97 -61.38
C SER A 49 -18.84 -26.16 -60.38
N ARG A 50 -18.32 -25.01 -60.80
CA ARG A 50 -17.58 -24.09 -59.96
C ARG A 50 -18.46 -22.88 -59.65
N ASN A 51 -18.66 -22.54 -58.39
CA ASN A 51 -19.46 -21.38 -57.96
C ASN A 51 -20.86 -21.31 -58.60
N GLY A 52 -21.50 -22.47 -58.80
CA GLY A 52 -22.81 -22.55 -59.43
C GLY A 52 -22.80 -22.33 -60.95
N SER A 53 -21.62 -22.31 -61.60
CA SER A 53 -21.50 -22.25 -63.06
C SER A 53 -22.10 -23.48 -63.75
N VAL A 54 -22.31 -23.38 -65.06
CA VAL A 54 -22.66 -24.55 -65.90
C VAL A 54 -21.62 -25.66 -65.69
N LYS A 55 -22.09 -26.91 -65.64
CA LYS A 55 -21.24 -28.09 -65.45
C LYS A 55 -20.23 -28.22 -66.60
N GLN A 56 -18.98 -28.47 -66.24
CA GLN A 56 -17.85 -28.67 -67.14
C GLN A 56 -17.30 -30.09 -66.95
N ARG A 57 -16.79 -30.70 -68.04
CA ARG A 57 -16.15 -32.01 -67.98
C ARG A 57 -14.80 -31.91 -67.25
N TRP A 58 -14.55 -32.79 -66.29
CA TRP A 58 -13.28 -32.86 -65.56
C TRP A 58 -12.28 -33.77 -66.29
N GLU A 59 -11.53 -33.20 -67.22
CA GLU A 59 -10.63 -33.95 -68.10
C GLU A 59 -9.29 -34.31 -67.43
N THR A 60 -8.79 -33.45 -66.53
CA THR A 60 -7.55 -33.68 -65.77
C THR A 60 -7.78 -34.46 -64.47
N ASN A 61 -6.72 -35.09 -63.93
CA ASN A 61 -6.80 -35.74 -62.60
C ASN A 61 -6.75 -34.73 -61.43
N THR A 62 -6.40 -33.47 -61.71
CA THR A 62 -6.20 -32.43 -60.70
C THR A 62 -6.78 -31.11 -61.18
N LEU A 63 -7.36 -30.35 -60.24
CA LEU A 63 -7.66 -28.92 -60.40
C LEU A 63 -6.82 -28.18 -59.38
N THR A 64 -6.27 -27.03 -59.76
CA THR A 64 -5.59 -26.14 -58.82
C THR A 64 -6.43 -24.89 -58.68
N GLU A 65 -6.75 -24.54 -57.44
CA GLU A 65 -7.52 -23.36 -57.12
C GLU A 65 -6.69 -22.43 -56.25
N ASN A 66 -6.75 -21.13 -56.54
CA ASN A 66 -5.99 -20.09 -55.84
C ASN A 66 -6.89 -19.05 -55.17
N SER A 67 -8.21 -19.22 -55.22
CA SER A 67 -9.21 -18.31 -54.67
C SER A 67 -10.32 -19.06 -53.94
N ILE A 68 -11.12 -18.35 -53.14
CA ILE A 68 -12.31 -18.93 -52.52
C ILE A 68 -13.26 -19.41 -53.62
N SER A 69 -13.59 -20.70 -53.60
CA SER A 69 -14.44 -21.32 -54.62
C SER A 69 -15.18 -22.51 -54.06
N SER A 70 -16.40 -22.70 -54.52
CA SER A 70 -17.23 -23.88 -54.25
C SER A 70 -17.25 -24.78 -55.47
N TYR A 71 -17.07 -26.07 -55.26
CA TYR A 71 -17.11 -27.08 -56.30
C TYR A 71 -18.21 -28.10 -55.98
N VAL A 72 -19.00 -28.42 -57.00
CA VAL A 72 -19.92 -29.57 -56.99
C VAL A 72 -19.40 -30.57 -58.02
N PHE A 73 -18.73 -31.61 -57.55
CA PHE A 73 -18.22 -32.71 -58.37
C PHE A 73 -19.31 -33.74 -58.59
N THR A 74 -19.49 -34.16 -59.84
CA THR A 74 -20.41 -35.22 -60.26
C THR A 74 -19.62 -36.31 -60.99
N ALA A 75 -19.78 -37.57 -60.59
CA ALA A 75 -19.22 -38.72 -61.32
C ALA A 75 -20.37 -39.63 -61.77
N THR A 76 -20.46 -39.90 -63.07
CA THR A 76 -21.50 -40.76 -63.65
C THR A 76 -20.86 -41.98 -64.30
N THR A 77 -21.22 -43.16 -63.82
CA THR A 77 -20.75 -44.45 -64.35
C THR A 77 -21.39 -44.77 -65.70
N GLY A 78 -20.80 -45.68 -66.48
CA GLY A 78 -21.38 -46.16 -67.75
C GLY A 78 -22.77 -46.83 -67.60
N ALA A 79 -23.12 -47.25 -66.39
CA ALA A 79 -24.45 -47.77 -66.03
C ALA A 79 -25.45 -46.68 -65.59
N GLY A 80 -25.10 -45.39 -65.71
CA GLY A 80 -25.96 -44.26 -65.36
C GLY A 80 -26.02 -43.88 -63.88
N ARG A 81 -25.31 -44.60 -62.98
CA ARG A 81 -25.25 -44.23 -61.55
C ARG A 81 -24.41 -42.98 -61.35
N THR A 82 -24.92 -42.04 -60.56
CA THR A 82 -24.31 -40.72 -60.34
C THR A 82 -23.95 -40.50 -58.87
N TYR A 83 -22.73 -40.00 -58.62
CA TYR A 83 -22.20 -39.65 -57.30
C TYR A 83 -21.89 -38.16 -57.26
N VAL A 84 -22.33 -37.47 -56.20
CA VAL A 84 -22.13 -36.02 -56.04
C VAL A 84 -21.34 -35.72 -54.77
N ARG A 85 -20.33 -34.86 -54.87
CA ARG A 85 -19.52 -34.37 -53.74
C ARG A 85 -19.36 -32.86 -53.83
N ASN A 86 -19.61 -32.19 -52.72
CA ASN A 86 -19.32 -30.77 -52.58
C ASN A 86 -17.94 -30.62 -51.96
N PHE A 87 -17.15 -29.70 -52.48
CA PHE A 87 -15.87 -29.32 -51.91
C PHE A 87 -15.76 -27.80 -51.91
N GLU A 88 -15.57 -27.22 -50.73
CA GLU A 88 -15.35 -25.80 -50.57
C GLU A 88 -13.86 -25.53 -50.39
N VAL A 89 -13.32 -24.67 -51.23
CA VAL A 89 -11.95 -24.17 -51.19
C VAL A 89 -11.97 -22.82 -50.47
N ARG A 90 -11.27 -22.73 -49.33
CA ARG A 90 -11.10 -21.50 -48.56
C ARG A 90 -9.62 -21.13 -48.50
N ILE A 91 -9.22 -20.22 -49.38
CA ILE A 91 -7.82 -19.81 -49.58
C ILE A 91 -7.68 -18.33 -49.24
N ASP A 92 -6.71 -18.03 -48.40
CA ASP A 92 -6.33 -16.67 -48.00
C ASP A 92 -4.83 -16.46 -48.31
N THR A 93 -4.49 -16.06 -49.55
CA THR A 93 -3.12 -16.19 -50.10
C THR A 93 -2.40 -14.90 -50.47
N GLN A 94 -3.10 -13.75 -50.55
CA GLN A 94 -2.46 -12.49 -50.91
C GLN A 94 -2.53 -11.50 -49.75
N PRO A 95 -1.41 -11.26 -49.04
CA PRO A 95 -1.35 -10.15 -48.09
C PRO A 95 -1.47 -8.83 -48.85
N PRO A 96 -2.27 -7.85 -48.39
CA PRO A 96 -2.30 -6.54 -49.00
C PRO A 96 -0.94 -5.87 -48.75
N ILE A 97 -0.37 -5.34 -49.82
CA ILE A 97 0.86 -4.55 -49.78
C ILE A 97 0.46 -3.10 -50.06
N ILE A 98 0.89 -2.18 -49.21
CA ILE A 98 0.73 -0.75 -49.43
C ILE A 98 2.07 -0.21 -49.94
N ILE A 99 2.13 0.14 -51.21
CA ILE A 99 3.31 0.71 -51.85
C ILE A 99 2.98 2.14 -52.23
N SER A 100 3.78 3.11 -51.78
CA SER A 100 3.74 4.55 -52.15
C SER A 100 2.59 4.98 -53.09
N GLY A 101 1.42 5.28 -52.50
CA GLY A 101 0.25 5.81 -53.22
C GLY A 101 -0.61 4.81 -54.02
N TYR A 102 -0.33 3.51 -53.95
CA TYR A 102 -1.10 2.45 -54.62
C TYR A 102 -1.41 1.30 -53.66
N ILE A 103 -2.65 0.81 -53.72
CA ILE A 103 -3.10 -0.39 -53.00
C ILE A 103 -3.35 -1.45 -54.05
N GLU A 104 -2.56 -2.53 -54.05
CA GLU A 104 -2.94 -3.76 -54.77
C GLU A 104 -4.07 -4.44 -53.98
N GLN A 105 -5.30 -3.95 -54.17
CA GLN A 105 -6.51 -4.60 -53.68
C GLN A 105 -7.31 -5.16 -54.85
N ASN A 106 -7.65 -6.44 -54.75
CA ASN A 106 -8.64 -7.06 -55.61
C ASN A 106 -10.05 -6.70 -55.05
N THR A 107 -10.71 -5.68 -55.64
CA THR A 107 -12.15 -5.34 -55.57
C THR A 107 -12.71 -4.39 -54.48
N GLU A 108 -13.84 -3.73 -54.81
CA GLU A 108 -14.51 -2.58 -54.15
C GLU A 108 -15.28 -2.88 -52.84
N ARG A 109 -15.00 -3.98 -52.12
CA ARG A 109 -15.69 -4.32 -50.85
C ARG A 109 -14.72 -4.39 -49.68
N ILE A 110 -15.14 -3.91 -48.50
CA ILE A 110 -14.40 -4.09 -47.25
C ILE A 110 -14.42 -5.58 -46.91
N GLU A 111 -13.27 -6.25 -47.05
CA GLU A 111 -13.14 -7.70 -46.83
C GLU A 111 -13.04 -8.03 -45.33
N THR A 112 -13.55 -9.21 -44.96
CA THR A 112 -13.35 -9.81 -43.64
C THR A 112 -12.29 -10.90 -43.78
N TYR A 113 -11.17 -10.73 -43.10
CA TYR A 113 -10.08 -11.70 -43.06
C TYR A 113 -10.20 -12.59 -41.82
N TYR A 114 -10.01 -13.89 -42.05
CA TYR A 114 -10.25 -14.92 -41.04
C TYR A 114 -8.96 -15.43 -40.40
N ILE A 115 -7.80 -15.31 -41.08
CA ILE A 115 -6.49 -15.74 -40.59
C ILE A 115 -5.38 -14.77 -41.06
N ASP A 116 -4.69 -14.17 -40.09
CA ASP A 116 -3.35 -13.57 -40.17
C ASP A 116 -2.82 -13.17 -41.57
N GLN A 117 -3.26 -12.02 -42.06
CA GLN A 117 -2.60 -11.38 -43.20
C GLN A 117 -1.53 -10.41 -42.72
N VAL A 118 -0.28 -10.69 -43.09
CA VAL A 118 0.86 -9.81 -42.82
C VAL A 118 0.80 -8.62 -43.78
N ILE A 119 0.35 -7.47 -43.28
CA ILE A 119 0.35 -6.24 -44.08
C ILE A 119 1.74 -5.66 -44.08
N ARG A 120 2.30 -5.44 -45.27
CA ARG A 120 3.57 -4.76 -45.45
C ARG A 120 3.32 -3.42 -46.08
N TYR A 121 4.03 -2.41 -45.60
CA TYR A 121 4.09 -1.14 -46.28
C TYR A 121 5.54 -0.70 -46.49
N GLU A 122 5.80 -0.19 -47.68
CA GLU A 122 7.12 0.27 -48.11
C GLU A 122 6.97 1.73 -48.59
N GLU A 123 7.61 2.65 -47.87
CA GLU A 123 7.60 4.08 -48.20
C GLU A 123 8.96 4.71 -47.82
N ASP A 124 9.69 5.15 -48.85
CA ASP A 124 11.02 5.74 -48.70
C ASP A 124 10.96 7.19 -48.18
N ASN A 125 9.84 7.90 -48.41
CA ASN A 125 9.62 9.30 -48.01
C ASN A 125 8.44 9.44 -47.04
N LEU A 126 8.38 8.61 -46.00
CA LEU A 126 7.25 8.56 -45.07
C LEU A 126 7.08 9.88 -44.29
N LYS A 127 5.90 10.49 -44.39
CA LYS A 127 5.50 11.61 -43.52
C LYS A 127 4.84 11.09 -42.25
N TYR A 128 3.86 10.20 -42.37
CA TYR A 128 3.32 9.44 -41.24
C TYR A 128 2.63 8.15 -41.68
N ALA A 129 2.54 7.19 -40.77
CA ALA A 129 1.68 6.01 -40.87
C ALA A 129 0.82 5.90 -39.61
N LYS A 130 -0.44 5.48 -39.75
CA LYS A 130 -1.40 5.32 -38.65
C LYS A 130 -2.19 4.01 -38.75
N TYR A 131 -2.52 3.41 -37.61
CA TYR A 131 -3.46 2.32 -37.40
C TYR A 131 -4.56 2.79 -36.44
N ASN A 132 -5.82 2.84 -36.85
CA ASN A 132 -6.95 3.31 -36.02
C ASN A 132 -6.58 4.60 -35.24
N ASP A 133 -5.99 5.57 -35.95
CA ASP A 133 -5.46 6.85 -35.45
C ASP A 133 -4.18 6.82 -34.58
N TYR A 134 -3.66 5.63 -34.25
CA TYR A 134 -2.37 5.46 -33.56
C TYR A 134 -1.18 5.42 -34.53
N PRO A 135 -0.03 6.04 -34.22
CA PRO A 135 1.13 6.03 -35.10
C PRO A 135 1.72 4.62 -35.29
N LEU A 136 2.05 4.26 -36.53
CA LEU A 136 2.76 3.03 -36.90
C LEU A 136 4.24 3.34 -37.22
N THR A 137 5.14 2.43 -36.86
CA THR A 137 6.56 2.53 -37.24
C THR A 137 6.84 1.82 -38.56
N ASN A 138 7.85 2.31 -39.31
CA ASN A 138 8.18 1.81 -40.65
C ASN A 138 8.39 0.29 -40.66
N GLY A 139 7.70 -0.43 -41.56
CA GLY A 139 7.80 -1.89 -41.71
C GLY A 139 7.02 -2.72 -40.68
N GLN A 140 6.09 -2.15 -39.91
CA GLN A 140 5.29 -2.92 -38.96
C GLN A 140 4.20 -3.79 -39.62
N VAL A 141 4.19 -5.05 -39.19
CA VAL A 141 3.19 -6.07 -39.51
C VAL A 141 2.00 -5.95 -38.57
N ILE A 142 0.82 -5.60 -39.10
CA ILE A 142 -0.44 -5.74 -38.34
C ILE A 142 -0.83 -7.21 -38.37
N ALA A 143 -0.88 -7.83 -37.20
CA ALA A 143 -1.26 -9.23 -37.03
C ALA A 143 -2.42 -9.34 -36.03
N PRO A 144 -3.07 -10.51 -35.90
CA PRO A 144 -4.26 -10.60 -35.07
C PRO A 144 -4.12 -10.26 -33.59
N ASN A 145 -2.89 -10.25 -33.09
CA ASN A 145 -2.51 -9.86 -31.75
C ASN A 145 -2.33 -8.35 -31.54
N THR A 146 -2.36 -7.54 -32.61
CA THR A 146 -2.25 -6.07 -32.54
C THR A 146 -3.58 -5.37 -32.83
N VAL A 147 -4.63 -6.13 -33.15
CA VAL A 147 -5.95 -5.56 -33.44
C VAL A 147 -6.75 -5.42 -32.16
N ASP A 148 -7.30 -4.23 -31.97
CA ASP A 148 -8.16 -3.92 -30.84
C ASP A 148 -9.45 -4.77 -30.87
N PRO A 149 -9.66 -5.69 -29.89
CA PRO A 149 -10.88 -6.50 -29.80
C PRO A 149 -12.14 -5.67 -29.56
N THR A 150 -12.01 -4.48 -28.99
CA THR A 150 -13.16 -3.63 -28.62
C THR A 150 -13.87 -3.04 -29.84
N ASN A 151 -13.17 -2.94 -30.98
CA ASN A 151 -13.72 -2.44 -32.23
C ASN A 151 -14.15 -3.57 -33.19
N GLY A 152 -14.49 -4.75 -32.66
CA GLY A 152 -14.97 -5.89 -33.45
C GLY A 152 -13.97 -6.40 -34.49
N GLY A 153 -12.67 -6.13 -34.29
CA GLY A 153 -11.63 -6.51 -35.23
C GLY A 153 -11.42 -5.55 -36.41
N TYR A 154 -11.99 -4.33 -36.36
CA TYR A 154 -11.80 -3.34 -37.41
C TYR A 154 -10.35 -2.81 -37.46
N VAL A 155 -9.78 -2.79 -38.66
CA VAL A 155 -8.45 -2.28 -38.94
C VAL A 155 -8.54 -1.20 -40.01
N HIS A 156 -8.04 -0.01 -39.68
CA HIS A 156 -7.88 1.11 -40.60
C HIS A 156 -6.42 1.58 -40.59
N ILE A 157 -5.74 1.45 -41.73
CA ILE A 157 -4.36 1.91 -41.92
C ILE A 157 -4.36 3.11 -42.85
N ILE A 158 -3.63 4.17 -42.48
CA ILE A 158 -3.42 5.36 -43.31
C ILE A 158 -1.93 5.62 -43.42
N ILE A 159 -1.41 5.78 -44.63
CA ILE A 159 -0.02 6.15 -44.89
C ILE A 159 0.00 7.41 -45.76
N GLU A 160 0.77 8.41 -45.34
CA GLU A 160 1.01 9.64 -46.09
C GLU A 160 2.52 9.82 -46.33
N ASP A 161 2.91 10.17 -47.56
CA ASP A 161 4.28 10.53 -47.90
C ASP A 161 4.57 12.03 -47.67
N LEU A 162 5.84 12.44 -47.77
CA LEU A 162 6.23 13.85 -47.63
C LEU A 162 5.71 14.76 -48.75
N ALA A 163 5.25 14.20 -49.87
CA ALA A 163 4.64 14.92 -50.99
C ALA A 163 3.12 15.13 -50.80
N GLY A 164 2.50 14.47 -49.82
CA GLY A 164 1.07 14.55 -49.50
C GLY A 164 0.19 13.48 -50.16
N ASN A 165 0.76 12.46 -50.82
CA ASN A 165 -0.01 11.34 -51.35
C ASN A 165 -0.43 10.41 -50.21
N LYS A 166 -1.69 9.95 -50.24
CA LYS A 166 -2.31 9.13 -49.20
C LYS A 166 -2.77 7.79 -49.72
N ALA A 167 -2.50 6.73 -48.97
CA ALA A 167 -3.07 5.39 -49.16
C ALA A 167 -3.81 4.96 -47.88
N GLU A 168 -5.01 4.40 -48.04
CA GLU A 168 -5.88 3.93 -46.94
C GLU A 168 -6.32 2.48 -47.13
N LEU A 169 -6.04 1.61 -46.15
CA LEU A 169 -6.49 0.22 -46.15
C LEU A 169 -7.47 -0.03 -45.00
N LYS A 170 -8.65 -0.59 -45.30
CA LYS A 170 -9.73 -0.86 -44.33
C LYS A 170 -10.21 -2.30 -44.45
N PHE A 171 -10.26 -3.03 -43.32
CA PHE A 171 -10.77 -4.40 -43.27
C PHE A 171 -11.20 -4.82 -41.86
N TYR A 172 -11.90 -5.95 -41.76
CA TYR A 172 -12.22 -6.60 -40.48
C TYR A 172 -11.40 -7.87 -40.30
N MET A 173 -11.01 -8.14 -39.06
CA MET A 173 -10.23 -9.32 -38.70
C MET A 173 -10.83 -10.03 -37.49
N THR A 174 -11.03 -11.34 -37.59
CA THR A 174 -11.71 -12.10 -36.52
C THR A 174 -10.81 -12.23 -35.27
N VAL A 175 -11.23 -11.64 -34.14
CA VAL A 175 -10.51 -11.71 -32.85
C VAL A 175 -11.03 -12.89 -32.02
N PHE A 176 -10.21 -13.47 -31.13
CA PHE A 176 -10.66 -14.54 -30.23
C PHE A 176 -11.78 -14.01 -29.31
N PRO A 177 -12.94 -14.70 -29.25
CA PRO A 177 -14.05 -14.32 -28.36
C PRO A 177 -13.69 -14.21 -26.87
N LEU A 178 -12.72 -15.00 -26.41
CA LEU A 178 -12.32 -15.07 -25.00
C LEU A 178 -10.87 -14.58 -24.82
N ASN A 179 -10.61 -13.74 -23.81
CA ASN A 179 -9.29 -13.23 -23.47
C ASN A 179 -8.97 -13.33 -21.97
N VAL A 180 -7.71 -13.08 -21.60
CA VAL A 180 -7.18 -13.24 -20.23
C VAL A 180 -7.90 -12.35 -19.21
N ASN A 181 -8.48 -11.23 -19.64
CA ASN A 181 -9.21 -10.32 -18.76
C ASN A 181 -10.71 -10.64 -18.68
N THR A 182 -11.27 -11.35 -19.68
CA THR A 182 -12.69 -11.69 -19.75
C THR A 182 -13.02 -13.12 -19.33
N VAL A 183 -12.00 -13.99 -19.21
CA VAL A 183 -12.19 -15.38 -18.76
C VAL A 183 -12.71 -15.45 -17.33
N THR A 184 -13.65 -16.36 -17.12
CA THR A 184 -14.29 -16.65 -15.83
C THR A 184 -14.18 -18.15 -15.52
N LEU A 185 -14.68 -18.58 -14.35
CA LEU A 185 -14.69 -19.99 -13.96
C LEU A 185 -15.84 -20.81 -14.57
N SER A 186 -16.65 -20.23 -15.48
CA SER A 186 -17.77 -20.93 -16.10
C SER A 186 -17.31 -22.12 -16.96
N GLU A 187 -18.15 -23.15 -16.99
CA GLU A 187 -17.91 -24.34 -17.82
C GLU A 187 -17.86 -24.00 -19.31
N GLU A 188 -18.65 -23.01 -19.75
CA GLU A 188 -18.60 -22.50 -21.12
C GLU A 188 -17.20 -21.97 -21.48
N HIS A 189 -16.62 -21.11 -20.64
CA HIS A 189 -15.30 -20.54 -20.91
C HIS A 189 -14.20 -21.61 -20.88
N ARG A 190 -14.26 -22.59 -19.97
CA ARG A 190 -13.33 -23.73 -19.98
C ARG A 190 -13.42 -24.52 -21.28
N ASN A 191 -14.63 -24.81 -21.74
CA ASN A 191 -14.84 -25.51 -23.01
C ASN A 191 -14.35 -24.68 -24.20
N MET A 192 -14.46 -23.36 -24.17
CA MET A 192 -13.86 -22.49 -25.20
C MET A 192 -12.33 -22.61 -25.23
N VAL A 193 -11.65 -22.58 -24.08
CA VAL A 193 -10.18 -22.75 -24.02
C VAL A 193 -9.75 -24.14 -24.50
N LEU A 194 -10.46 -25.20 -24.08
CA LEU A 194 -10.23 -26.58 -24.57
C LEU A 194 -10.40 -26.68 -26.09
N ASN A 195 -11.44 -26.04 -26.63
CA ASN A 195 -11.68 -26.00 -28.07
C ASN A 195 -10.58 -25.24 -28.82
N TYR A 196 -10.08 -24.13 -28.27
CA TYR A 196 -8.92 -23.40 -28.83
C TYR A 196 -7.67 -24.27 -28.85
N GLU A 197 -7.40 -24.99 -27.76
CA GLU A 197 -6.25 -25.89 -27.66
C GLU A 197 -6.35 -27.05 -28.65
N ALA A 198 -7.51 -27.71 -28.74
CA ALA A 198 -7.74 -28.78 -29.70
C ALA A 198 -7.63 -28.31 -31.16
N ALA A 199 -8.14 -27.12 -31.46
CA ALA A 199 -8.01 -26.51 -32.78
C ALA A 199 -6.55 -26.15 -33.10
N PHE A 200 -5.83 -25.57 -32.13
CA PHE A 200 -4.41 -25.26 -32.26
C PHE A 200 -3.57 -26.50 -32.52
N LEU A 201 -3.76 -27.58 -31.75
CA LEU A 201 -3.01 -28.83 -31.91
C LEU A 201 -3.21 -29.46 -33.29
N LYS A 202 -4.43 -29.39 -33.84
CA LYS A 202 -4.73 -29.84 -35.22
C LYS A 202 -4.06 -28.97 -36.29
N ALA A 203 -3.94 -27.67 -36.05
CA ALA A 203 -3.34 -26.72 -36.99
C ALA A 203 -1.81 -26.59 -36.84
N ARG A 204 -1.23 -26.97 -35.70
CA ARG A 204 0.15 -26.67 -35.27
C ARG A 204 1.20 -26.94 -36.34
N SER A 205 1.14 -28.08 -37.02
CA SER A 205 2.11 -28.48 -38.04
C SER A 205 2.09 -27.61 -39.30
N GLY A 206 0.99 -26.91 -39.57
CA GLY A 206 0.84 -25.99 -40.69
C GLY A 206 1.19 -24.53 -40.36
N LEU A 207 1.51 -24.22 -39.10
CA LEU A 207 1.80 -22.85 -38.65
C LEU A 207 3.30 -22.55 -38.65
N GLN A 208 3.67 -21.31 -38.99
CA GLN A 208 5.03 -20.80 -38.81
C GLN A 208 5.44 -20.80 -37.33
N SER A 209 6.73 -20.94 -37.02
CA SER A 209 7.24 -21.09 -35.65
C SER A 209 6.83 -19.95 -34.71
N SER A 210 6.89 -18.69 -35.17
CA SER A 210 6.44 -17.52 -34.40
C SER A 210 4.95 -17.58 -34.05
N ARG A 211 4.13 -18.24 -34.88
CA ARG A 211 2.69 -18.43 -34.68
C ARG A 211 2.38 -19.58 -33.73
N GLN A 212 3.16 -20.64 -33.81
CA GLN A 212 3.09 -21.72 -32.82
C GLN A 212 3.35 -21.18 -31.42
N GLU A 213 4.44 -20.43 -31.24
CA GLU A 213 4.80 -19.81 -29.95
C GLU A 213 3.72 -18.85 -29.45
N TYR A 214 3.13 -18.05 -30.33
CA TYR A 214 2.04 -17.14 -29.97
C TYR A 214 0.81 -17.85 -29.40
N PHE A 215 0.26 -18.83 -30.14
CA PHE A 215 -0.96 -19.52 -29.71
C PHE A 215 -0.70 -20.38 -28.48
N GLU A 216 0.47 -21.03 -28.41
CA GLU A 216 0.92 -21.77 -27.23
C GLU A 216 0.99 -20.85 -26.00
N ALA A 217 1.59 -19.66 -26.14
CA ALA A 217 1.65 -18.68 -25.05
C ALA A 217 0.30 -18.05 -24.69
N TYR A 218 -0.62 -17.90 -25.63
CA TYR A 218 -1.96 -17.35 -25.36
C TYR A 218 -2.86 -18.35 -24.64
N ILE A 219 -2.93 -19.59 -25.14
CA ILE A 219 -3.65 -20.69 -24.51
C ILE A 219 -3.09 -20.95 -23.11
N ALA A 220 -1.76 -20.96 -22.96
CA ALA A 220 -1.12 -21.09 -21.65
C ALA A 220 -1.53 -19.96 -20.68
N ARG A 221 -1.62 -18.70 -21.15
CA ARG A 221 -2.08 -17.58 -20.32
C ARG A 221 -3.55 -17.68 -19.93
N LEU A 222 -4.42 -18.20 -20.81
CA LEU A 222 -5.82 -18.47 -20.47
C LEU A 222 -5.94 -19.55 -19.39
N TRP A 223 -5.17 -20.65 -19.53
CA TRP A 223 -5.11 -21.69 -18.51
C TRP A 223 -4.53 -21.21 -17.18
N ASP A 224 -3.44 -20.45 -17.21
CA ASP A 224 -2.83 -19.85 -16.01
C ASP A 224 -3.81 -18.92 -15.29
N ARG A 225 -4.59 -18.15 -16.05
CA ARG A 225 -5.63 -17.30 -15.50
C ARG A 225 -6.75 -18.11 -14.85
N ILE A 226 -7.23 -19.18 -15.50
CA ILE A 226 -8.23 -20.09 -14.91
C ILE A 226 -7.69 -20.69 -13.61
N ALA A 227 -6.46 -21.21 -13.61
CA ALA A 227 -5.82 -21.79 -12.43
C ALA A 227 -5.66 -20.75 -11.30
N THR A 228 -5.31 -19.52 -11.64
CA THR A 228 -5.24 -18.41 -10.67
C THR A 228 -6.61 -18.13 -10.06
N LEU A 229 -7.67 -18.07 -10.86
CA LEU A 229 -9.04 -17.86 -10.39
C LEU A 229 -9.54 -19.02 -9.50
N GLU A 230 -9.21 -20.26 -9.86
CA GLU A 230 -9.50 -21.44 -9.03
C GLU A 230 -8.79 -21.35 -7.69
N LYS A 231 -7.49 -21.03 -7.69
CA LYS A 231 -6.72 -20.84 -6.47
C LYS A 231 -7.29 -19.73 -5.60
N MET A 232 -7.69 -18.59 -6.18
CA MET A 232 -8.34 -17.50 -5.44
C MET A 232 -9.64 -17.96 -4.78
N ARG A 233 -10.47 -18.74 -5.48
CA ARG A 233 -11.71 -19.33 -4.93
C ARG A 233 -11.38 -20.30 -3.79
N ASP A 234 -10.42 -21.19 -4.00
CA ASP A 234 -10.10 -22.27 -3.07
C ASP A 234 -9.41 -21.77 -1.81
N ASP A 235 -8.50 -20.80 -1.92
CA ASP A 235 -7.87 -20.12 -0.79
C ASP A 235 -8.93 -19.42 0.08
N TYR A 236 -9.90 -18.74 -0.54
CA TYR A 236 -11.02 -18.11 0.19
C TYR A 236 -11.89 -19.16 0.89
N ARG A 237 -12.23 -20.24 0.19
CA ARG A 237 -13.05 -21.33 0.76
C ARG A 237 -12.32 -22.04 1.90
N ALA A 238 -11.00 -22.21 1.83
CA ALA A 238 -10.20 -22.76 2.91
C ALA A 238 -10.21 -21.84 4.15
N PHE A 239 -10.15 -20.52 3.94
CA PHE A 239 -10.35 -19.55 5.01
C PHE A 239 -11.75 -19.66 5.65
N LEU A 240 -12.81 -19.76 4.84
CA LEU A 240 -14.18 -19.96 5.33
C LEU A 240 -14.33 -21.25 6.16
N VAL A 241 -13.68 -22.34 5.75
CA VAL A 241 -13.65 -23.60 6.53
C VAL A 241 -12.98 -23.37 7.89
N THR A 242 -11.87 -22.63 7.90
CA THR A 242 -11.13 -22.30 9.13
C THR A 242 -12.00 -21.49 10.09
N VAL A 243 -12.64 -20.42 9.60
CA VAL A 243 -13.60 -19.61 10.38
C VAL A 243 -14.76 -20.47 10.87
N ASN A 244 -15.33 -21.32 10.02
CA ASN A 244 -16.45 -22.14 10.41
C ASN A 244 -16.10 -23.18 11.49
N SER A 245 -14.89 -23.73 11.47
CA SER A 245 -14.41 -24.71 12.46
C SER A 245 -14.14 -24.12 13.85
N ARG A 246 -13.90 -22.80 13.93
CA ARG A 246 -13.57 -22.11 15.18
C ARG A 246 -14.82 -21.76 16.00
N GLN A 247 -14.67 -21.85 17.31
CA GLN A 247 -15.73 -21.51 18.29
C GLN A 247 -15.62 -20.07 18.81
N SER A 248 -14.42 -19.51 18.82
CA SER A 248 -14.17 -18.16 19.34
C SER A 248 -13.11 -17.43 18.50
N PHE A 249 -13.19 -16.11 18.58
CA PHE A 249 -12.33 -15.16 17.88
C PHE A 249 -11.85 -14.09 18.85
N ASN A 250 -10.63 -13.62 18.64
CA ASN A 250 -10.01 -12.55 19.39
C ASN A 250 -9.81 -11.33 18.49
N LEU A 251 -9.78 -10.14 19.08
CA LEU A 251 -9.75 -8.90 18.32
C LEU A 251 -8.38 -8.65 17.66
N GLN A 252 -7.29 -9.00 18.34
CA GLN A 252 -5.93 -8.67 17.90
C GLN A 252 -5.52 -9.42 16.62
N ASP A 253 -5.79 -10.72 16.56
CA ASP A 253 -5.33 -11.59 15.48
C ASP A 253 -6.37 -11.74 14.37
N ASP A 254 -7.66 -11.91 14.75
CA ASP A 254 -8.67 -12.32 13.79
C ASP A 254 -9.27 -11.14 13.03
N TYR A 255 -9.43 -9.98 13.66
CA TYR A 255 -10.05 -8.82 13.02
C TYR A 255 -9.31 -8.37 11.75
N PRO A 256 -7.97 -8.21 11.73
CA PRO A 256 -7.25 -7.81 10.52
C PRO A 256 -7.39 -8.82 9.38
N GLU A 257 -7.38 -10.11 9.70
CA GLU A 257 -7.53 -11.17 8.70
C GLU A 257 -8.96 -11.23 8.15
N MET A 258 -9.97 -11.23 9.03
CA MET A 258 -11.37 -11.20 8.61
C MET A 258 -11.70 -9.95 7.79
N TYR A 259 -11.18 -8.79 8.19
CA TYR A 259 -11.36 -7.54 7.44
C TYR A 259 -10.85 -7.65 6.01
N LYS A 260 -9.66 -8.25 5.82
CA LYS A 260 -9.09 -8.50 4.48
C LYS A 260 -10.03 -9.33 3.61
N TYR A 261 -10.58 -10.42 4.13
CA TYR A 261 -11.47 -11.31 3.36
C TYR A 261 -12.83 -10.67 3.10
N ILE A 262 -13.40 -9.96 4.07
CA ILE A 262 -14.63 -9.17 3.89
C ILE A 262 -14.45 -8.12 2.80
N ASN A 263 -13.30 -7.43 2.76
CA ASN A 263 -13.03 -6.41 1.74
C ASN A 263 -13.03 -6.95 0.32
N TYR A 264 -12.69 -8.22 0.08
CA TYR A 264 -12.81 -8.81 -1.26
C TYR A 264 -14.26 -8.83 -1.77
N PHE A 265 -15.27 -8.69 -0.91
CA PHE A 265 -16.67 -8.68 -1.29
C PHE A 265 -17.27 -7.27 -1.38
N ILE A 266 -16.94 -6.40 -0.42
CA ILE A 266 -17.73 -5.18 -0.15
C ILE A 266 -17.02 -3.85 -0.45
N THR A 267 -15.71 -3.85 -0.75
CA THR A 267 -14.98 -2.60 -0.96
C THR A 267 -15.33 -1.95 -2.30
N ASP A 268 -15.27 -0.62 -2.36
CA ASP A 268 -15.46 0.15 -3.60
C ASP A 268 -14.21 0.16 -4.49
N ASP A 269 -13.06 -0.28 -3.96
CA ASP A 269 -11.83 -0.43 -4.72
C ASP A 269 -11.88 -1.68 -5.62
N TYR A 270 -12.11 -1.47 -6.92
CA TYR A 270 -12.18 -2.53 -7.94
C TYR A 270 -10.89 -3.34 -8.10
N THR A 271 -9.75 -2.85 -7.59
CA THR A 271 -8.48 -3.59 -7.62
C THR A 271 -8.41 -4.65 -6.51
N ILE A 272 -9.23 -4.49 -5.47
CA ILE A 272 -9.33 -5.40 -4.33
C ILE A 272 -10.60 -6.25 -4.44
N ARG A 273 -11.73 -5.65 -4.82
CA ARG A 273 -13.03 -6.32 -4.88
C ARG A 273 -13.01 -7.43 -5.95
N TYR A 274 -13.45 -8.61 -5.55
CA TYR A 274 -13.72 -9.70 -6.49
C TYR A 274 -14.95 -9.40 -7.34
N PRO A 275 -14.93 -9.74 -8.64
CA PRO A 275 -16.10 -9.58 -9.49
C PRO A 275 -17.26 -10.45 -8.98
N GLN A 276 -18.49 -10.00 -9.19
CA GLN A 276 -19.69 -10.64 -8.62
C GLN A 276 -19.77 -12.14 -8.91
N TRP A 277 -19.48 -12.56 -10.14
CA TRP A 277 -19.51 -13.97 -10.52
C TRP A 277 -18.52 -14.83 -9.70
N LEU A 278 -17.37 -14.28 -9.29
CA LEU A 278 -16.39 -15.01 -8.47
C LEU A 278 -16.85 -15.07 -7.01
N GLN A 279 -17.53 -14.02 -6.54
CA GLN A 279 -18.18 -14.01 -5.23
C GLN A 279 -19.26 -15.10 -5.13
N ASP A 280 -20.10 -15.20 -6.17
CA ASP A 280 -21.15 -16.21 -6.26
C ASP A 280 -20.56 -17.63 -6.31
N GLU A 281 -19.48 -17.82 -7.08
CA GLU A 281 -18.73 -19.08 -7.10
C GLU A 281 -18.17 -19.42 -5.72
N ILE A 282 -17.51 -18.48 -5.03
CA ILE A 282 -16.98 -18.71 -3.67
C ILE A 282 -18.08 -19.15 -2.71
N ARG A 283 -19.25 -18.49 -2.76
CA ARG A 283 -20.39 -18.73 -1.87
C ARG A 283 -21.26 -19.93 -2.27
N SER A 284 -21.03 -20.57 -3.41
CA SER A 284 -21.87 -21.69 -3.85
C SER A 284 -21.96 -22.84 -2.83
N GLY A 285 -23.18 -23.33 -2.58
CA GLY A 285 -23.45 -24.47 -1.71
C GLY A 285 -23.25 -24.17 -0.22
N VAL A 286 -22.52 -25.04 0.49
CA VAL A 286 -22.30 -24.93 1.96
C VAL A 286 -21.50 -23.67 2.35
N TYR A 287 -20.70 -23.14 1.41
CA TYR A 287 -19.84 -21.99 1.66
C TYR A 287 -20.62 -20.70 1.86
N ASP A 288 -21.87 -20.61 1.39
CA ASP A 288 -22.75 -19.47 1.68
C ASP A 288 -22.97 -19.33 3.19
N THR A 289 -23.30 -20.44 3.85
CA THR A 289 -23.49 -20.47 5.31
C THR A 289 -22.21 -20.12 6.06
N TYR A 290 -21.05 -20.56 5.56
CA TYR A 290 -19.76 -20.23 6.19
C TYR A 290 -19.43 -18.74 6.03
N TYR A 291 -19.76 -18.15 4.88
CA TYR A 291 -19.62 -16.72 4.65
C TYR A 291 -20.54 -15.90 5.57
N LEU A 292 -21.81 -16.30 5.74
CA LEU A 292 -22.72 -15.63 6.67
C LEU A 292 -22.23 -15.69 8.12
N LYS A 293 -21.58 -16.79 8.53
CA LYS A 293 -20.90 -16.87 9.84
C LYS A 293 -19.73 -15.88 9.92
N LEU A 294 -18.86 -15.83 8.89
CA LEU A 294 -17.77 -14.85 8.82
C LEU A 294 -18.29 -13.42 8.98
N GLU A 295 -19.34 -13.05 8.23
CA GLU A 295 -19.94 -11.72 8.28
C GLU A 295 -20.46 -11.37 9.69
N SER A 296 -21.16 -12.32 10.32
CA SER A 296 -21.67 -12.16 11.69
C SER A 296 -20.55 -11.99 12.72
N GLU A 297 -19.51 -12.83 12.68
CA GLU A 297 -18.38 -12.75 13.62
C GLU A 297 -17.54 -11.49 13.38
N TYR A 298 -17.30 -11.14 12.12
CA TYR A 298 -16.63 -9.88 11.76
C TYR A 298 -17.40 -8.66 12.27
N ALA A 299 -18.73 -8.64 12.16
CA ALA A 299 -19.55 -7.55 12.67
C ALA A 299 -19.38 -7.36 14.19
N LYS A 300 -19.33 -8.45 14.96
CA LYS A 300 -19.06 -8.40 16.41
C LYS A 300 -17.68 -7.81 16.70
N LEU A 301 -16.63 -8.32 16.03
CA LEU A 301 -15.26 -7.82 16.19
C LEU A 301 -15.15 -6.34 15.79
N ARG A 302 -15.83 -5.92 14.72
CA ARG A 302 -15.85 -4.52 14.27
C ARG A 302 -16.43 -3.59 15.33
N THR A 303 -17.50 -3.99 16.03
CA THR A 303 -18.05 -3.20 17.14
C THR A 303 -17.04 -3.04 18.28
N LEU A 304 -16.31 -4.11 18.62
CA LEU A 304 -15.24 -4.05 19.62
C LEU A 304 -14.08 -3.16 19.17
N MET A 305 -13.69 -3.26 17.89
CA MET A 305 -12.61 -2.48 17.29
C MET A 305 -12.93 -1.00 17.25
N ALA A 306 -14.18 -0.60 16.96
CA ALA A 306 -14.58 0.81 16.95
C ALA A 306 -14.33 1.50 18.31
N THR A 307 -14.51 0.77 19.41
CA THR A 307 -14.20 1.27 20.75
C THR A 307 -12.69 1.42 20.97
N VAL A 308 -11.91 0.47 20.45
CA VAL A 308 -10.44 0.51 20.47
C VAL A 308 -9.92 1.70 19.66
N GLU A 309 -10.44 1.91 18.45
CA GLU A 309 -10.05 3.03 17.57
C GLU A 309 -10.31 4.39 18.21
N ALA A 310 -11.45 4.55 18.89
CA ALA A 310 -11.75 5.78 19.63
C ALA A 310 -10.71 6.05 20.74
N VAL A 311 -10.30 5.01 21.48
CA VAL A 311 -9.25 5.14 22.51
C VAL A 311 -7.88 5.39 21.86
N GLN A 312 -7.56 4.76 20.72
CA GLN A 312 -6.32 4.99 19.99
C GLN A 312 -6.21 6.46 19.51
N GLU A 313 -7.29 7.03 19.00
CA GLU A 313 -7.34 8.44 18.60
C GLU A 313 -7.08 9.37 19.78
N ASP A 314 -7.67 9.06 20.94
CA ASP A 314 -7.48 9.82 22.16
C ASP A 314 -6.06 9.66 22.74
N VAL A 315 -5.47 8.47 22.66
CA VAL A 315 -4.07 8.21 23.02
C VAL A 315 -3.10 9.01 22.15
N ALA A 316 -3.39 9.16 20.85
CA ALA A 316 -2.55 9.92 19.93
C ALA A 316 -2.49 11.42 20.26
N LYS A 317 -3.53 11.95 20.93
CA LYS A 317 -3.62 13.35 21.38
C LYS A 317 -2.89 13.60 22.71
N LEU A 318 -2.43 12.56 23.40
CA LEU A 318 -1.75 12.72 24.69
C LEU A 318 -0.36 13.34 24.54
N PRO A 319 0.06 14.19 25.50
CA PRO A 319 1.39 14.77 25.50
C PRO A 319 2.47 13.68 25.68
N ALA A 320 3.68 13.97 25.21
CA ALA A 320 4.84 13.16 25.58
C ALA A 320 5.16 13.34 27.08
N THR A 321 5.77 12.32 27.69
CA THR A 321 6.04 12.26 29.14
C THR A 321 6.97 13.35 29.65
N ASN A 322 7.73 14.02 28.76
CA ASN A 322 8.65 15.11 29.07
C ASN A 322 8.06 16.53 28.85
N ILE A 323 6.85 16.65 28.29
CA ILE A 323 6.18 17.94 28.00
C ILE A 323 4.81 18.04 28.69
N VAL A 324 4.57 17.20 29.69
CA VAL A 324 3.30 17.13 30.41
C VAL A 324 3.10 18.40 31.27
N GLN A 325 1.86 18.86 31.38
CA GLN A 325 1.48 20.09 32.08
C GLN A 325 0.29 19.82 33.00
N ARG A 326 0.07 20.70 33.98
CA ARG A 326 -1.06 20.64 34.92
C ARG A 326 -2.42 20.57 34.20
N SER A 327 -2.59 21.35 33.14
CA SER A 327 -3.81 21.42 32.32
C SER A 327 -4.17 20.10 31.63
N HIS A 328 -3.21 19.20 31.40
CA HIS A 328 -3.43 17.93 30.71
C HIS A 328 -4.09 16.84 31.58
N TYR A 329 -4.21 17.06 32.90
CA TYR A 329 -4.67 16.04 33.84
C TYR A 329 -6.03 15.42 33.46
N GLN A 330 -7.02 16.25 33.12
CA GLN A 330 -8.37 15.78 32.78
C GLN A 330 -8.38 14.93 31.50
N SER A 331 -7.62 15.33 30.48
CA SER A 331 -7.48 14.55 29.25
C SER A 331 -6.79 13.21 29.53
N ILE A 332 -5.69 13.20 30.28
CA ILE A 332 -4.97 11.97 30.64
C ILE A 332 -5.86 11.03 31.46
N LEU A 333 -6.60 11.57 32.45
CA LEU A 333 -7.51 10.78 33.28
C LEU A 333 -8.65 10.18 32.45
N ARG A 334 -9.20 10.94 31.51
CA ARG A 334 -10.23 10.45 30.58
C ARG A 334 -9.71 9.27 29.76
N VAL A 335 -8.52 9.39 29.16
CA VAL A 335 -7.94 8.31 28.36
C VAL A 335 -7.56 7.10 29.22
N TYR A 336 -7.02 7.32 30.42
CA TYR A 336 -6.74 6.26 31.39
C TYR A 336 -8.01 5.48 31.75
N ASN A 337 -9.09 6.16 32.11
CA ASN A 337 -10.36 5.52 32.45
C ASN A 337 -10.99 4.81 31.25
N ALA A 338 -10.92 5.42 30.06
CA ALA A 338 -11.40 4.79 28.83
C ALA A 338 -10.63 3.50 28.53
N TYR A 339 -9.30 3.51 28.63
CA TYR A 339 -8.47 2.32 28.50
C TYR A 339 -8.80 1.26 29.56
N GLU A 340 -8.93 1.66 30.83
CA GLU A 340 -9.26 0.74 31.91
C GLU A 340 -10.62 0.05 31.72
N SER A 341 -11.59 0.75 31.13
CA SER A 341 -12.93 0.22 30.83
C SER A 341 -12.97 -0.81 29.68
N LEU A 342 -11.90 -0.92 28.90
CA LEU A 342 -11.81 -1.91 27.82
C LEU A 342 -11.72 -3.32 28.36
N SER A 343 -12.28 -4.29 27.60
CA SER A 343 -12.12 -5.71 27.91
C SER A 343 -10.67 -6.17 27.74
N THR A 344 -10.32 -7.35 28.29
CA THR A 344 -8.99 -7.95 28.11
C THR A 344 -8.63 -8.11 26.63
N ASP A 345 -9.58 -8.56 25.82
CA ASP A 345 -9.40 -8.75 24.37
C ASP A 345 -9.16 -7.40 23.66
N GLN A 346 -9.90 -6.36 24.01
CA GLN A 346 -9.67 -5.01 23.46
C GLN A 346 -8.32 -4.41 23.89
N LYS A 347 -7.90 -4.63 25.14
CA LYS A 347 -6.60 -4.17 25.64
C LYS A 347 -5.43 -4.83 24.89
N SER A 348 -5.59 -6.07 24.41
CA SER A 348 -4.54 -6.80 23.68
C SER A 348 -4.16 -6.17 22.33
N VAL A 349 -5.04 -5.36 21.73
CA VAL A 349 -4.76 -4.63 20.49
C VAL A 349 -3.73 -3.51 20.70
N PHE A 350 -3.56 -3.02 21.92
CA PHE A 350 -2.59 -1.98 22.24
C PHE A 350 -1.20 -2.57 22.51
N LYS A 351 -0.17 -1.74 22.34
CA LYS A 351 1.18 -2.10 22.81
C LYS A 351 1.16 -2.27 24.33
N ASP A 352 1.81 -3.32 24.83
CA ASP A 352 1.93 -3.63 26.27
C ASP A 352 2.43 -2.44 27.12
N THR A 353 3.23 -1.55 26.53
CA THR A 353 3.79 -0.37 27.20
C THR A 353 2.78 0.77 27.41
N LEU A 354 1.60 0.74 26.79
CA LEU A 354 0.64 1.84 26.86
C LEU A 354 0.15 2.08 28.29
N TYR A 355 -0.20 1.01 29.02
CA TYR A 355 -0.67 1.12 30.39
C TYR A 355 0.37 1.83 31.29
N THR A 356 1.63 1.40 31.22
CA THR A 356 2.73 2.03 31.97
C THR A 356 2.91 3.49 31.60
N LYS A 357 2.79 3.84 30.30
CA LYS A 357 2.85 5.22 29.83
C LYS A 357 1.71 6.07 30.40
N LEU A 358 0.48 5.57 30.38
CA LEU A 358 -0.69 6.28 30.91
C LEU A 358 -0.56 6.51 32.42
N LEU A 359 -0.09 5.50 33.15
CA LEU A 359 0.17 5.60 34.59
C LEU A 359 1.26 6.64 34.90
N GLU A 360 2.35 6.65 34.13
CA GLU A 360 3.42 7.65 34.31
C GLU A 360 2.94 9.07 34.03
N LEU A 361 2.17 9.26 32.94
CA LEU A 361 1.57 10.55 32.60
C LEU A 361 0.64 11.04 33.71
N LYS A 362 -0.23 10.17 34.21
CA LYS A 362 -1.14 10.46 35.32
C LYS A 362 -0.37 10.90 36.57
N ARG A 363 0.63 10.11 36.99
CA ARG A 363 1.47 10.40 38.15
C ARG A 363 2.20 11.73 38.03
N LYS A 364 2.77 12.04 36.86
CA LYS A 364 3.46 13.32 36.62
C LYS A 364 2.49 14.51 36.71
N CYS A 365 1.29 14.39 36.13
CA CYS A 365 0.26 15.44 36.30
C CYS A 365 -0.17 15.59 37.76
N GLU A 366 -0.34 14.50 38.51
CA GLU A 366 -0.69 14.56 39.93
C GLU A 366 0.37 15.32 40.74
N VAL A 367 1.67 15.08 40.48
CA VAL A 367 2.74 15.88 41.11
C VAL A 367 2.65 17.36 40.72
N LEU A 368 2.44 17.67 39.44
CA LEU A 368 2.30 19.06 38.97
C LEU A 368 1.06 19.77 39.53
N LEU A 369 -0.02 19.04 39.86
CA LEU A 369 -1.19 19.62 40.51
C LEU A 369 -0.90 20.09 41.95
N LEU A 370 0.09 19.47 42.61
CA LEU A 370 0.52 19.80 43.97
C LEU A 370 1.63 20.88 44.00
N GLN A 371 1.91 21.51 42.86
CA GLN A 371 2.88 22.58 42.70
C GLN A 371 2.19 23.82 42.12
N ASP A 372 2.40 24.97 42.75
CA ASP A 372 2.00 26.25 42.20
C ASP A 372 3.16 26.87 41.41
N GLU A 373 2.99 26.98 40.09
CA GLU A 373 4.04 27.46 39.19
C GLU A 373 4.41 28.94 39.43
N SER A 374 3.43 29.75 39.86
CA SER A 374 3.63 31.19 40.03
C SER A 374 4.44 31.53 41.28
N THR A 375 4.22 30.80 42.36
CA THR A 375 4.87 31.03 43.65
C THR A 375 6.03 30.08 43.89
N GLY A 376 6.08 28.92 43.24
CA GLY A 376 7.05 27.86 43.51
C GLY A 376 6.72 27.01 44.74
N ILE A 377 5.56 27.21 45.36
CA ILE A 377 5.12 26.45 46.54
C ILE A 377 4.69 25.05 46.11
N SER A 378 5.11 24.04 46.86
CA SER A 378 4.69 22.66 46.64
C SER A 378 4.31 21.94 47.93
N ILE A 379 3.39 21.00 47.82
CA ILE A 379 3.03 20.08 48.89
C ILE A 379 3.27 18.62 48.49
N ASP A 380 3.67 17.80 49.44
CA ASP A 380 3.79 16.35 49.28
C ASP A 380 3.15 15.65 50.49
N GLY A 381 2.36 14.61 50.24
CA GLY A 381 1.63 13.91 51.29
C GLY A 381 1.03 12.61 50.78
N LYS A 382 1.21 11.53 51.55
CA LYS A 382 0.71 10.19 51.19
C LYS A 382 -0.82 10.08 51.29
N ASP A 383 -1.43 10.90 52.13
CA ASP A 383 -2.87 10.91 52.40
C ASP A 383 -3.63 11.85 51.46
N LEU A 384 -2.97 12.45 50.47
CA LEU A 384 -3.60 13.31 49.48
C LEU A 384 -4.33 12.48 48.42
N ALA A 385 -5.63 12.73 48.23
CA ALA A 385 -6.41 12.07 47.19
C ALA A 385 -5.91 12.40 45.78
N ALA A 386 -6.08 11.45 44.86
CA ALA A 386 -5.74 11.63 43.45
C ALA A 386 -6.54 12.79 42.82
N GLY A 387 -5.87 13.66 42.08
CA GLY A 387 -6.50 14.81 41.41
C GLY A 387 -6.79 16.02 42.30
N VAL A 388 -6.33 16.00 43.55
CA VAL A 388 -6.21 17.20 44.38
C VAL A 388 -5.21 18.17 43.75
N ALA A 389 -5.52 19.45 43.80
CA ALA A 389 -4.62 20.51 43.36
C ALA A 389 -4.39 21.54 44.46
N ILE A 390 -3.15 22.02 44.59
CA ILE A 390 -2.84 23.13 45.49
C ILE A 390 -3.41 24.43 44.92
N GLU A 391 -3.95 25.23 45.83
CA GLU A 391 -4.33 26.61 45.60
C GLU A 391 -3.53 27.49 46.56
N VAL A 392 -2.89 28.53 46.02
CA VAL A 392 -2.01 29.41 46.76
C VAL A 392 -2.51 30.83 46.62
N MET A 393 -2.75 31.48 47.76
CA MET A 393 -3.07 32.90 47.83
C MET A 393 -1.91 33.63 48.50
N SER A 394 -1.22 34.48 47.75
CA SER A 394 -0.11 35.31 48.25
C SER A 394 -0.61 36.65 48.75
N TYR A 395 -0.17 37.08 49.93
CA TYR A 395 -0.47 38.40 50.46
C TYR A 395 0.70 39.36 50.22
N ALA A 396 0.45 40.44 49.49
CA ALA A 396 1.46 41.44 49.19
C ALA A 396 1.87 42.24 50.44
N LYS A 397 3.11 42.76 50.43
CA LYS A 397 3.67 43.62 51.51
C LYS A 397 2.80 44.86 51.80
N THR A 398 1.97 45.30 50.84
CA THR A 398 1.07 46.45 50.98
C THR A 398 -0.26 46.12 51.66
N THR A 399 -0.55 44.84 51.94
CA THR A 399 -1.83 44.44 52.54
C THR A 399 -1.84 44.71 54.05
N GLU A 400 -3.03 45.04 54.58
CA GLU A 400 -3.23 45.23 56.02
C GLU A 400 -2.84 43.98 56.82
N LEU A 401 -3.17 42.79 56.29
CA LEU A 401 -2.79 41.51 56.88
C LEU A 401 -1.27 41.36 57.03
N PHE A 402 -0.49 41.75 56.01
CA PHE A 402 0.97 41.67 56.07
C PHE A 402 1.54 42.63 57.13
N ASN A 403 1.04 43.87 57.17
CA ASN A 403 1.48 44.86 58.15
C ASN A 403 1.15 44.43 59.58
N ASN A 404 -0.08 43.93 59.81
CA ASN A 404 -0.50 43.44 61.11
C ASN A 404 0.31 42.21 61.54
N ALA A 405 0.56 41.26 60.64
CA ALA A 405 1.41 40.11 60.92
C ALA A 405 2.85 40.54 61.29
N GLN A 406 3.40 41.55 60.62
CA GLN A 406 4.74 42.07 60.93
C GLN A 406 4.80 42.70 62.32
N LEU A 407 3.77 43.46 62.73
CA LEU A 407 3.67 44.03 64.08
C LEU A 407 3.61 42.92 65.14
N VAL A 408 2.72 41.93 64.95
CA VAL A 408 2.58 40.79 65.85
C VAL A 408 3.89 40.01 65.95
N LEU A 409 4.61 39.80 64.84
CA LEU A 409 5.90 39.10 64.85
C LEU A 409 6.93 39.84 65.73
N LEU A 410 7.02 41.17 65.59
CA LEU A 410 7.94 41.99 66.38
C LEU A 410 7.60 41.97 67.87
N GLU A 411 6.31 41.97 68.23
CA GLU A 411 5.84 41.88 69.61
C GLU A 411 6.09 40.49 70.24
N THR A 412 5.97 39.43 69.44
CA THR A 412 6.00 38.05 69.94
C THR A 412 7.42 37.48 70.01
N VAL A 413 8.30 37.84 69.07
CA VAL A 413 9.62 37.20 68.89
C VAL A 413 10.80 38.17 69.08
N GLY A 414 10.54 39.48 69.05
CA GLY A 414 11.55 40.55 69.21
C GLY A 414 11.86 41.29 67.90
N SER A 415 12.55 42.44 68.01
CA SER A 415 12.75 43.42 66.95
C SER A 415 13.54 42.98 65.71
N ASP A 416 14.12 41.77 65.72
CA ASP A 416 15.16 41.37 64.78
C ASP A 416 14.64 40.45 63.65
N GLU A 417 13.34 40.15 63.63
CA GLU A 417 12.69 39.30 62.61
C GLU A 417 11.83 40.12 61.63
N ALA A 418 11.99 39.83 60.34
CA ALA A 418 11.24 40.43 59.25
C ALA A 418 10.50 39.36 58.44
N ILE A 419 9.25 39.65 58.05
CA ILE A 419 8.47 38.80 57.17
C ILE A 419 9.01 38.90 55.75
N VAL A 420 9.30 37.73 55.18
CA VAL A 420 9.75 37.53 53.80
C VAL A 420 8.53 37.38 52.89
N SER A 421 7.60 36.48 53.25
CA SER A 421 6.39 36.22 52.46
C SER A 421 5.27 35.64 53.32
N ILE A 422 4.02 35.81 52.86
CA ILE A 422 2.83 35.23 53.49
C ILE A 422 1.99 34.56 52.41
N HIS A 423 1.68 33.29 52.61
CA HIS A 423 0.88 32.48 51.69
C HIS A 423 -0.19 31.69 52.44
N LYS A 424 -1.44 31.79 51.98
CA LYS A 424 -2.51 30.89 52.39
C LYS A 424 -2.59 29.72 51.42
N LEU A 425 -2.51 28.52 51.96
CA LEU A 425 -2.58 27.28 51.20
C LEU A 425 -3.94 26.62 51.40
N SER A 426 -4.54 26.16 50.31
CA SER A 426 -5.76 25.35 50.31
C SER A 426 -5.68 24.26 49.26
N LEU A 427 -6.61 23.29 49.35
CA LEU A 427 -6.80 22.26 48.34
C LEU A 427 -8.05 22.57 47.52
N SER A 428 -7.93 22.41 46.21
CA SER A 428 -9.03 22.49 45.26
C SER A 428 -9.02 21.25 44.35
N GLY A 429 -9.98 21.19 43.41
CA GLY A 429 -10.04 20.11 42.41
C GLY A 429 -10.96 18.95 42.79
N TYR A 430 -10.84 17.85 42.03
CA TYR A 430 -11.80 16.73 42.03
C TYR A 430 -11.78 15.90 43.33
N GLY A 431 -10.68 15.98 44.09
CA GLY A 431 -10.49 15.28 45.37
C GLY A 431 -10.42 16.21 46.57
N SER A 432 -11.02 17.42 46.51
CA SER A 432 -10.88 18.39 47.60
C SER A 432 -11.20 17.73 48.96
N GLN A 433 -10.25 17.84 49.89
CA GLN A 433 -10.31 17.20 51.19
C GLN A 433 -9.93 18.22 52.26
N GLN A 434 -10.64 18.18 53.39
CA GLN A 434 -10.31 19.03 54.52
C GLN A 434 -9.21 18.45 55.41
N ASN A 435 -9.12 17.12 55.46
CA ASN A 435 -8.05 16.44 56.18
C ASN A 435 -6.92 16.13 55.20
N THR A 436 -5.74 16.69 55.43
CA THR A 436 -4.57 16.48 54.58
C THR A 436 -3.67 15.35 55.06
N GLY A 437 -3.93 14.79 56.24
CA GLY A 437 -2.94 13.96 56.93
C GLY A 437 -1.66 14.76 57.18
N THR A 438 -0.54 14.07 57.34
CA THR A 438 0.78 14.75 57.44
C THR A 438 1.28 15.11 56.05
N VAL A 439 1.42 16.41 55.79
CA VAL A 439 1.95 16.95 54.53
C VAL A 439 3.28 17.64 54.77
N THR A 440 4.21 17.47 53.84
CA THR A 440 5.43 18.27 53.74
C THR A 440 5.13 19.45 52.83
N ILE A 441 5.31 20.66 53.35
CA ILE A 441 5.11 21.92 52.63
C ILE A 441 6.48 22.49 52.33
N THR A 442 6.69 22.92 51.08
CA THR A 442 7.91 23.61 50.65
C THR A 442 7.56 25.04 50.26
N LEU A 443 8.13 26.01 50.98
CA LEU A 443 8.03 27.42 50.69
C LEU A 443 9.34 27.90 50.04
N PRO A 444 9.29 28.58 48.89
CA PRO A 444 10.48 29.15 48.29
C PRO A 444 10.91 30.41 49.04
N ILE A 445 12.23 30.60 49.12
CA ILE A 445 12.86 31.82 49.58
C ILE A 445 12.99 32.74 48.34
N PRO A 446 12.48 33.97 48.37
CA PRO A 446 12.69 34.91 47.27
C PRO A 446 14.18 35.19 47.06
N ASP A 447 14.61 35.36 45.81
CA ASP A 447 16.02 35.53 45.44
C ASP A 447 16.76 36.60 46.25
N GLU A 448 16.06 37.67 46.64
CA GLU A 448 16.60 38.77 47.45
C GLU A 448 17.04 38.35 48.87
N TYR A 449 16.64 37.16 49.34
CA TYR A 449 17.00 36.61 50.65
C TYR A 449 17.92 35.38 50.60
N TYR A 450 18.48 34.99 49.45
CA TYR A 450 19.35 33.80 49.37
C TYR A 450 20.63 33.88 50.21
N ASP A 451 21.07 35.09 50.58
CA ASP A 451 22.24 35.29 51.45
C ASP A 451 21.92 35.13 52.95
N TYR A 452 20.65 34.98 53.32
CA TYR A 452 20.22 34.80 54.70
C TYR A 452 20.33 33.32 55.09
N ILE A 453 20.74 33.06 56.33
CA ILE A 453 20.96 31.69 56.85
C ILE A 453 19.92 31.25 57.89
N TYR A 454 19.11 32.18 58.39
CA TYR A 454 18.09 31.90 59.39
C TYR A 454 16.71 32.20 58.83
N PHE A 455 15.92 31.15 58.65
CA PHE A 455 14.52 31.25 58.29
C PHE A 455 13.67 30.53 59.33
N SER A 456 12.55 31.16 59.68
CA SER A 456 11.53 30.60 60.55
C SER A 456 10.20 30.63 59.80
N VAL A 457 9.37 29.62 60.03
CA VAL A 457 8.00 29.60 59.50
C VAL A 457 7.02 29.71 60.65
N TYR A 458 6.06 30.61 60.51
CA TYR A 458 4.96 30.80 61.46
C TYR A 458 3.63 30.47 60.79
N ARG A 459 2.68 29.98 61.58
CA ARG A 459 1.29 29.81 61.20
C ARG A 459 0.52 31.03 61.69
N LEU A 460 -0.21 31.69 60.80
CA LEU A 460 -1.09 32.80 61.11
C LEU A 460 -2.52 32.28 61.31
N SER A 461 -3.00 32.35 62.55
CA SER A 461 -4.36 31.99 62.92
C SER A 461 -5.38 33.06 62.51
N SER A 462 -6.66 32.71 62.43
CA SER A 462 -7.74 33.64 62.08
C SER A 462 -7.92 34.79 63.07
N ASP A 463 -7.45 34.64 64.31
CA ASP A 463 -7.44 35.68 65.35
C ASP A 463 -6.22 36.62 65.27
N GLY A 464 -5.34 36.42 64.29
CA GLY A 464 -4.13 37.23 64.08
C GLY A 464 -2.90 36.74 64.83
N THR A 465 -2.99 35.66 65.62
CA THR A 465 -1.86 35.12 66.37
C THR A 465 -0.86 34.36 65.47
N LEU A 466 0.44 34.50 65.76
CA LEU A 466 1.52 33.78 65.08
C LEU A 466 2.06 32.65 65.95
N THR A 467 1.96 31.41 65.46
CA THR A 467 2.50 30.23 66.14
C THR A 467 3.67 29.66 65.37
N PRO A 468 4.87 29.46 65.97
CA PRO A 468 6.02 28.92 65.25
C PRO A 468 5.78 27.46 64.82
N ILE A 469 6.13 27.16 63.58
CA ILE A 469 6.25 25.79 63.09
C ILE A 469 7.61 25.23 63.53
N ARG A 470 7.58 24.10 64.24
CA ARG A 470 8.80 23.40 64.69
C ARG A 470 9.40 22.58 63.56
N ASP A 471 10.68 22.26 63.68
CA ASP A 471 11.41 21.36 62.77
C ASP A 471 11.43 21.84 61.29
N THR A 472 11.46 23.16 61.10
CA THR A 472 11.69 23.75 59.78
C THR A 472 13.13 23.49 59.33
N THR A 473 13.29 23.12 58.06
CA THR A 473 14.61 22.82 57.49
C THR A 473 14.81 23.61 56.21
N ILE A 474 15.98 24.23 56.06
CA ILE A 474 16.37 24.94 54.84
C ILE A 474 16.97 23.93 53.87
N SER A 475 16.65 24.03 52.58
CA SER A 475 17.27 23.22 51.54
C SER A 475 18.78 23.43 51.47
N GLY A 476 19.51 22.39 51.03
CA GLY A 476 20.97 22.46 50.91
C GLY A 476 21.46 23.57 49.98
N ASP A 477 20.65 23.94 48.98
CA ASP A 477 20.91 25.07 48.08
C ASP A 477 20.56 26.45 48.69
N GLY A 478 19.88 26.47 49.84
CA GLY A 478 19.45 27.70 50.53
C GLY A 478 18.26 28.41 49.89
N ARG A 479 17.53 27.75 48.98
CA ARG A 479 16.48 28.39 48.17
C ARG A 479 15.05 28.11 48.64
N SER A 480 14.86 27.20 49.57
CA SER A 480 13.53 26.88 50.10
C SER A 480 13.60 26.44 51.55
N VAL A 481 12.45 26.53 52.21
CA VAL A 481 12.21 25.99 53.56
C VAL A 481 11.13 24.94 53.46
N TYR A 482 11.39 23.76 54.02
CA TYR A 482 10.41 22.69 54.12
C TYR A 482 10.11 22.33 55.57
N PHE A 483 8.85 21.99 55.83
CA PHE A 483 8.34 21.61 57.13
C PHE A 483 7.13 20.70 56.98
N THR A 484 6.78 19.98 58.03
CA THR A 484 5.60 19.14 58.06
C THR A 484 4.47 19.78 58.86
N ASP A 485 3.25 19.68 58.37
CA ASP A 485 2.05 20.09 59.10
C ASP A 485 0.92 19.06 58.87
N ASN A 486 -0.11 19.09 59.72
CA ASN A 486 -1.24 18.17 59.64
C ASN A 486 -2.51 18.81 59.04
N LYS A 487 -2.43 20.08 58.67
CA LYS A 487 -3.46 20.86 57.98
C LYS A 487 -2.80 21.91 57.11
N LEU A 488 -3.51 22.44 56.12
CA LEU A 488 -3.08 23.62 55.35
C LEU A 488 -3.74 24.88 55.91
N ASP A 489 -2.94 25.93 56.06
CA ASP A 489 -3.37 27.19 56.67
C ASP A 489 -2.62 28.37 56.02
N THR A 490 -2.60 29.53 56.70
CA THR A 490 -1.78 30.67 56.32
C THR A 490 -0.39 30.56 56.96
N TYR A 491 0.64 30.53 56.13
CA TYR A 491 2.04 30.43 56.53
C TYR A 491 2.79 31.73 56.25
N VAL A 492 3.61 32.13 57.21
CA VAL A 492 4.45 33.32 57.19
C VAL A 492 5.90 32.86 57.23
N LEU A 493 6.65 33.12 56.16
CA LEU A 493 8.09 32.93 56.13
C LEU A 493 8.74 34.20 56.68
N ALA A 494 9.63 34.07 57.66
CA ALA A 494 10.35 35.18 58.25
C ALA A 494 11.85 34.88 58.34
N THR A 495 12.67 35.92 58.40
CA THR A 495 14.12 35.83 58.53
C THR A 495 14.66 36.78 59.60
N ARG A 496 15.84 36.48 60.16
CA ARG A 496 16.54 37.36 61.11
C ARG A 496 17.58 38.21 60.38
N GLY A 497 17.64 39.51 60.70
CA GLY A 497 18.49 40.51 60.06
C GLY A 497 20.02 40.34 60.19
N ASN A 498 20.51 39.23 60.75
CA ASN A 498 21.95 38.97 60.78
C ASN A 498 22.43 38.49 59.41
N ILE A 499 22.85 39.45 58.58
CA ILE A 499 23.69 39.22 57.40
C ILE A 499 25.01 38.63 57.91
N ARG A 500 25.05 37.32 58.11
CA ARG A 500 26.30 36.59 58.04
C ARG A 500 26.45 36.21 56.58
N VAL A 501 27.32 36.94 55.87
CA VAL A 501 27.90 36.45 54.63
C VAL A 501 28.28 35.01 54.90
N ARG A 502 27.63 34.05 54.23
CA ARG A 502 28.08 32.67 54.25
C ARG A 502 29.56 32.74 53.93
N GLU A 503 30.43 32.35 54.87
CA GLU A 503 31.73 31.85 54.44
C GLU A 503 31.39 30.84 53.34
N PRO A 504 32.02 30.93 52.17
CA PRO A 504 31.65 30.08 51.05
C PRO A 504 31.84 28.64 51.51
N SER A 505 30.77 28.04 52.01
CA SER A 505 30.67 26.61 52.17
C SER A 505 30.89 26.13 50.75
N GLU A 506 31.96 25.36 50.54
CA GLU A 506 32.20 24.66 49.29
C GLU A 506 30.85 24.22 48.76
N LYS A 507 30.40 24.81 47.65
CA LYS A 507 29.03 24.61 47.18
C LYS A 507 28.90 23.13 46.89
N ILE A 508 28.27 22.39 47.80
CA ILE A 508 27.95 20.98 47.59
C ILE A 508 26.68 20.98 46.75
N TYR A 509 26.83 20.71 45.46
CA TYR A 509 25.75 20.69 44.48
C TYR A 509 24.92 19.39 44.55
N GLY A 510 25.33 18.42 45.37
CA GLY A 510 24.60 17.17 45.63
C GLY A 510 25.50 16.07 46.22
N LYS A 511 24.93 14.89 46.46
CA LYS A 511 25.67 13.66 46.82
C LYS A 511 25.42 12.59 45.75
N ILE A 512 26.48 11.94 45.27
CA ILE A 512 26.39 10.72 44.44
C ILE A 512 26.99 9.57 45.24
N GLY A 513 26.14 8.70 45.79
CA GLY A 513 26.56 7.68 46.76
C GLY A 513 27.05 8.33 48.07
N ASN A 514 28.24 7.95 48.55
CA ASN A 514 28.87 8.53 49.75
C ASN A 514 29.81 9.73 49.45
N ILE A 515 29.83 10.24 48.22
CA ILE A 515 30.74 11.32 47.82
C ILE A 515 29.95 12.64 47.71
N GLU A 516 30.43 13.66 48.41
CA GLU A 516 29.91 15.04 48.35
C GLU A 516 30.43 15.74 47.10
N VAL A 517 29.52 16.24 46.26
CA VAL A 517 29.84 16.90 44.99
C VAL A 517 30.05 18.38 45.24
N ASP A 518 31.29 18.79 45.52
CA ASP A 518 31.69 20.19 45.66
C ASP A 518 31.95 20.87 44.29
N GLY A 519 32.24 22.17 44.29
CA GLY A 519 32.56 22.93 43.07
C GLY A 519 33.84 22.45 42.35
N THR A 520 34.77 21.84 43.08
CA THR A 520 36.02 21.27 42.57
C THR A 520 35.79 19.94 41.86
N LEU A 521 34.93 19.08 42.42
CA LEU A 521 34.45 17.85 41.80
C LEU A 521 33.54 18.16 40.61
N LEU A 522 32.69 19.19 40.68
CA LEU A 522 31.84 19.58 39.55
C LEU A 522 32.68 20.06 38.37
N SER A 523 33.73 20.85 38.62
CA SER A 523 34.69 21.24 37.58
C SER A 523 35.49 20.04 37.06
N TYR A 524 35.89 19.09 37.92
CA TYR A 524 36.49 17.82 37.49
C TYR A 524 35.53 16.96 36.65
N ILE A 525 34.27 16.82 37.05
CA ILE A 525 33.23 16.11 36.28
C ILE A 525 33.01 16.83 34.96
N THR A 526 32.99 18.16 34.93
CA THR A 526 32.85 18.92 33.69
C THR A 526 34.04 18.69 32.77
N TYR A 527 35.28 18.73 33.29
CA TYR A 527 36.48 18.40 32.51
C TYR A 527 36.48 16.95 32.01
N VAL A 528 36.09 15.99 32.85
CA VAL A 528 35.96 14.58 32.46
C VAL A 528 34.85 14.39 31.43
N SER A 529 33.71 15.07 31.58
CA SER A 529 32.56 15.02 30.66
C SER A 529 32.91 15.61 29.30
N VAL A 530 33.56 16.77 29.27
CA VAL A 530 34.06 17.41 28.04
C VAL A 530 35.13 16.53 27.39
N SER A 531 36.00 15.89 28.18
CA SER A 531 37.00 14.95 27.67
C SER A 531 36.36 13.68 27.10
N LEU A 532 35.35 13.11 27.77
CA LEU A 532 34.58 11.95 27.31
C LEU A 532 33.79 12.27 26.04
N PHE A 533 33.19 13.47 25.97
CA PHE A 533 32.49 13.95 24.80
C PHE A 533 33.45 14.16 23.63
N ALA A 534 34.64 14.72 23.87
CA ALA A 534 35.68 14.84 22.87
C ALA A 534 36.17 13.47 22.36
N VAL A 535 36.34 12.48 23.25
CA VAL A 535 36.68 11.09 22.89
C VAL A 535 35.55 10.45 22.08
N LEU A 536 34.29 10.62 22.48
CA LEU A 536 33.12 10.13 21.73
C LEU A 536 33.00 10.78 20.36
N LEU A 537 33.29 12.08 20.25
CA LEU A 537 33.30 12.81 18.98
C LEU A 537 34.43 12.29 18.07
N VAL A 538 35.62 12.03 18.61
CA VAL A 538 36.72 11.37 17.89
C VAL A 538 36.34 9.96 17.46
N ILE A 539 35.68 9.17 18.32
CA ILE A 539 35.18 7.83 17.98
C ILE A 539 34.09 7.91 16.90
N MET A 540 33.16 8.87 16.96
CA MET A 540 32.15 9.08 15.91
C MET A 540 32.78 9.51 14.59
N ILE A 541 33.83 10.34 14.62
CA ILE A 541 34.58 10.72 13.43
C ILE A 541 35.31 9.49 12.86
N ILE A 542 35.97 8.68 13.70
CA ILE A 542 36.63 7.43 13.29
C ILE A 542 35.60 6.42 12.76
N MET A 543 34.44 6.28 13.40
CA MET A 543 33.34 5.43 12.91
C MET A 543 32.80 5.96 11.59
N GLY A 544 32.57 7.27 11.43
CA GLY A 544 32.13 7.87 10.18
C GLY A 544 33.13 7.67 9.03
N ILE A 545 34.44 7.76 9.33
CA ILE A 545 35.53 7.46 8.38
C ILE A 545 35.54 5.95 8.06
N LYS A 546 35.41 5.07 9.05
CA LYS A 546 35.33 3.62 8.85
C LYS A 546 34.05 3.19 8.13
N HIS A 547 32.92 3.86 8.33
CA HIS A 547 31.63 3.57 7.70
C HIS A 547 31.65 3.98 6.22
N LYS A 548 32.27 5.14 5.89
CA LYS A 548 32.58 5.51 4.50
C LYS A 548 33.57 4.53 3.86
N GLY A 549 34.60 4.10 4.59
CA GLY A 549 35.57 3.11 4.14
C GLY A 549 34.94 1.72 3.89
N PHE A 550 34.03 1.29 4.75
CA PHE A 550 33.28 0.05 4.63
C PHE A 550 32.33 0.09 3.44
N PHE A 551 31.50 1.13 3.27
CA PHE A 551 30.64 1.24 2.09
C PHE A 551 31.42 1.34 0.78
N ARG A 552 32.60 1.97 0.79
CA ARG A 552 33.45 2.06 -0.40
C ARG A 552 34.10 0.70 -0.73
N LYS A 553 34.47 -0.09 0.28
CA LYS A 553 34.94 -1.49 0.09
C LYS A 553 33.79 -2.43 -0.27
N TYR A 554 32.62 -2.29 0.34
CA TYR A 554 31.41 -3.07 0.08
C TYR A 554 30.87 -2.80 -1.33
N ASN A 555 30.74 -1.54 -1.75
CA ASN A 555 30.35 -1.20 -3.13
C ASN A 555 31.37 -1.67 -4.16
N LYS A 556 32.67 -1.64 -3.83
CA LYS A 556 33.72 -2.18 -4.71
C LYS A 556 33.66 -3.71 -4.78
N ALA A 557 33.44 -4.40 -3.66
CA ALA A 557 33.29 -5.86 -3.61
C ALA A 557 31.99 -6.33 -4.26
N TYR A 558 30.89 -5.61 -4.05
CA TYR A 558 29.59 -5.87 -4.68
C TYR A 558 29.66 -5.68 -6.20
N ARG A 559 30.22 -4.55 -6.69
CA ARG A 559 30.46 -4.34 -8.13
C ARG A 559 31.43 -5.36 -8.73
N ASN A 560 32.48 -5.77 -8.01
CA ASN A 560 33.40 -6.80 -8.47
C ASN A 560 32.76 -8.20 -8.45
N SER A 561 31.88 -8.51 -7.50
CA SER A 561 31.11 -9.77 -7.46
C SER A 561 30.08 -9.85 -8.59
N LEU A 562 29.45 -8.72 -8.94
CA LEU A 562 28.55 -8.63 -10.09
C LEU A 562 29.30 -8.81 -11.43
N LYS A 563 30.53 -8.27 -11.54
CA LYS A 563 31.42 -8.54 -12.67
C LYS A 563 31.90 -9.99 -12.73
N ALA A 564 32.28 -10.58 -11.60
CA ALA A 564 32.75 -11.97 -11.53
C ALA A 564 31.62 -13.00 -11.77
N ARG A 565 30.35 -12.62 -11.54
CA ARG A 565 29.17 -13.47 -11.78
C ARG A 565 28.51 -13.25 -13.15
N GLY A 566 29.05 -12.38 -14.02
CA GLY A 566 28.53 -12.17 -15.38
C GLY A 566 27.13 -11.53 -15.48
N LEU A 567 26.61 -10.96 -14.39
CA LEU A 567 25.21 -10.48 -14.28
C LEU A 567 25.00 -9.05 -14.80
N GLN A 568 25.69 -8.62 -15.86
CA GLN A 568 25.46 -7.31 -16.49
C GLN A 568 24.26 -7.28 -17.46
N SER A 569 23.61 -8.43 -17.70
CA SER A 569 22.54 -8.58 -18.69
C SER A 569 21.24 -9.16 -18.11
N ILE A 570 20.87 -8.80 -16.88
CA ILE A 570 19.47 -8.94 -16.46
C ILE A 570 18.77 -7.63 -16.88
N PRO A 571 17.82 -7.66 -17.84
CA PRO A 571 16.97 -6.52 -18.11
C PRO A 571 16.29 -6.12 -16.81
N LYS A 572 16.30 -4.82 -16.48
CA LYS A 572 15.46 -4.29 -15.40
C LYS A 572 14.05 -4.82 -15.65
N GLY A 573 13.48 -5.50 -14.65
CA GLY A 573 12.14 -6.07 -14.75
C GLY A 573 11.17 -5.05 -15.32
N ASN A 574 10.24 -5.53 -16.14
CA ASN A 574 9.22 -4.72 -16.80
C ASN A 574 8.67 -3.67 -15.82
N ALA A 575 8.61 -2.42 -16.28
CA ALA A 575 7.82 -1.41 -15.61
C ALA A 575 6.39 -1.95 -15.39
N PRO A 576 5.71 -1.58 -14.29
CA PRO A 576 4.29 -1.88 -14.15
C PRO A 576 3.57 -1.48 -15.44
N ALA A 577 2.60 -2.30 -15.87
CA ALA A 577 1.86 -2.05 -17.10
C ALA A 577 1.39 -0.59 -17.12
N PRO A 578 1.60 0.16 -18.22
CA PRO A 578 1.00 1.47 -18.35
C PRO A 578 -0.51 1.31 -18.15
N THR A 579 -1.04 2.05 -17.18
CA THR A 579 -2.48 2.33 -17.09
C THR A 579 -2.93 2.76 -18.48
N TYR A 580 -3.83 2.00 -19.09
CA TYR A 580 -4.50 2.38 -20.33
C TYR A 580 -5.00 3.83 -20.22
N PRO A 581 -4.85 4.64 -21.29
CA PRO A 581 -5.11 6.06 -21.20
C PRO A 581 -6.62 6.33 -21.11
N ASN A 582 -7.03 6.95 -20.00
CA ASN A 582 -8.22 7.77 -19.98
C ASN A 582 -7.89 9.12 -20.65
N ASP A 583 -8.72 9.50 -21.61
CA ASP A 583 -8.92 10.85 -22.15
C ASP A 583 -8.04 11.32 -23.35
N PRO A 584 -8.63 11.59 -24.54
CA PRO A 584 -7.95 12.12 -25.73
C PRO A 584 -7.46 13.58 -25.64
N THR A 585 -7.56 14.26 -24.49
CA THR A 585 -7.30 15.71 -24.41
C THR A 585 -6.01 16.12 -23.70
N THR A 586 -5.16 15.19 -23.27
CA THR A 586 -3.85 15.55 -22.69
C THR A 586 -2.83 15.88 -23.77
N VAL A 587 -2.74 17.17 -24.11
CA VAL A 587 -1.61 17.76 -24.82
C VAL A 587 -0.35 17.55 -23.96
N ILE A 588 0.57 16.69 -24.42
CA ILE A 588 1.92 16.59 -23.86
C ILE A 588 2.69 17.83 -24.32
N ASP A 589 2.89 18.78 -23.42
CA ASP A 589 3.73 19.95 -23.64
C ASP A 589 5.22 19.52 -23.66
N TYR A 590 5.84 19.59 -24.84
CA TYR A 590 7.26 19.31 -25.05
C TYR A 590 8.14 20.58 -24.94
N SER A 591 7.79 21.54 -24.09
CA SER A 591 8.59 22.75 -23.90
C SER A 591 9.12 22.92 -22.47
N SER A 592 10.19 22.21 -22.10
CA SER A 592 11.19 22.70 -21.12
C SER A 592 12.42 21.79 -20.99
N LYS A 593 13.18 21.63 -22.09
CA LYS A 593 14.60 21.26 -21.99
C LYS A 593 15.40 21.88 -23.13
N ILE A 594 15.66 23.19 -23.09
CA ILE A 594 16.88 23.74 -23.70
C ILE A 594 17.36 24.95 -22.87
N TYR A 595 18.66 24.96 -22.56
CA TYR A 595 19.49 25.98 -21.88
C TYR A 595 19.35 26.03 -20.33
N ASP A 596 20.41 26.02 -19.52
CA ASP A 596 21.77 26.48 -19.80
C ASP A 596 22.85 25.75 -18.98
N LYS A 597 24.01 25.60 -19.61
CA LYS A 597 25.26 25.11 -19.04
C LYS A 597 26.22 26.31 -19.14
N ASN A 598 26.90 26.62 -18.04
CA ASN A 598 28.03 27.58 -17.88
C ASN A 598 27.70 28.96 -17.29
N LYS A 599 27.72 29.05 -15.95
CA LYS A 599 28.63 29.93 -15.19
C LYS A 599 28.62 29.53 -13.71
#